data_AF-A0A0S3UNK3-F1
#
_entry.id   AF-A0A0S3UNK3-F1
#
_cell.length_a   1.000
_cell.length_b   1.000
_cell.length_c   1.000
_cell.angle_alpha   90.00
_cell.angle_beta   90.00
_cell.angle_gamma   90.00
#
_symmetry.space_group_name_H-M   'P 1'
#
loop_
_entity.id
_entity.type
_entity.pdbx_description
1 polymer ?
#
loop_
_entity_poly.entity_id
_entity_poly.type
_entity_poly.pdbx_seq_one_letter_code
_entity_poly.pdbx_strand_id
1 'polypeptide(L)'
;MLLIKSSNIDIWEKLYNSAKALYHPQYISLFIYTNHVVCALEAENGDIYTGFCIRSCSGVGNLCAERVAALNMFVNSGKQR
;
A
#
# COMPACT_ATOMS: atom_id res chain seq x y z
N MET A 1 25.17 24.78 7.93
CA MET A 1 25.12 23.49 7.23
C MET A 1 23.80 23.44 6.46
N LEU A 2 23.81 24.03 5.27
CA LEU A 2 22.64 24.13 4.39
C LEU A 2 22.50 22.78 3.67
N LEU A 3 21.52 21.97 4.07
CA LEU A 3 21.14 20.79 3.32
C LEU A 3 20.40 21.25 2.07
N ILE A 4 21.13 21.28 0.95
CA ILE A 4 20.56 21.41 -0.38
C ILE A 4 19.68 20.17 -0.60
N LYS A 5 18.38 20.30 -0.33
CA LYS A 5 17.40 19.25 -0.59
C LYS A 5 17.26 19.20 -2.11
N SER A 6 17.97 18.26 -2.74
CA SER A 6 17.86 17.97 -4.16
C SER A 6 16.37 17.87 -4.51
N SER A 7 15.93 18.60 -5.54
CA SER A 7 14.53 18.74 -5.96
C SER A 7 13.92 17.47 -6.56
N ASN A 8 14.49 16.30 -6.28
CA ASN A 8 13.93 14.99 -6.58
C ASN A 8 13.46 14.36 -5.27
N ILE A 9 12.14 14.23 -5.11
CA ILE A 9 11.53 13.49 -4.00
C ILE A 9 12.08 12.06 -4.04
N ASP A 10 12.66 11.61 -2.93
CA ASP A 10 13.21 10.27 -2.75
C ASP A 10 12.11 9.21 -2.97
N ILE A 11 12.43 8.10 -3.64
CA ILE A 11 11.45 7.04 -3.94
C ILE A 11 10.83 6.49 -2.64
N TRP A 12 11.62 6.39 -1.57
CA TRP A 12 11.13 5.99 -0.26
C TRP A 12 10.10 6.96 0.30
N GLU A 13 10.30 8.27 0.12
CA GLU A 13 9.34 9.29 0.53
C GLU A 13 8.06 9.23 -0.32
N LYS A 14 8.16 8.96 -1.63
CA LYS A 14 6.99 8.72 -2.49
C LYS A 14 6.20 7.51 -2.05
N LEU A 15 6.86 6.37 -1.84
CA LEU A 15 6.22 5.12 -1.38
C LEU A 15 5.57 5.32 0.00
N TYR A 16 6.30 5.93 0.94
CA TYR A 16 5.77 6.24 2.26
C TYR A 16 4.53 7.11 2.19
N ASN A 17 4.58 8.24 1.46
CA ASN A 17 3.44 9.15 1.34
C ASN A 17 2.25 8.49 0.65
N SER A 18 2.49 7.66 -0.38
CA SER A 18 1.46 6.91 -1.09
C SER A 18 0.76 5.88 -0.19
N ALA A 19 1.53 5.13 0.60
CA ALA A 19 0.97 4.18 1.57
C ALA A 19 0.24 4.91 2.71
N LYS A 20 0.83 5.98 3.24
CA LYS A 20 0.29 6.77 4.36
C LYS A 20 -1.09 7.36 4.04
N ALA A 21 -1.35 7.73 2.79
CA ALA A 21 -2.66 8.24 2.38
C ALA A 21 -3.80 7.23 2.59
N LEU A 22 -3.51 5.93 2.61
CA LEU A 22 -4.48 4.87 2.90
C LEU A 22 -4.64 4.57 4.39
N TYR A 23 -3.78 5.10 5.26
CA TYR A 23 -3.77 4.73 6.67
C TYR A 23 -4.96 5.39 7.39
N HIS A 24 -5.96 4.58 7.67
CA HIS A 24 -7.14 4.97 8.43
C HIS A 24 -7.77 3.72 9.06
N PRO A 25 -7.26 3.26 10.22
CA PRO A 25 -7.78 2.07 10.89
C PRO A 25 -9.28 2.14 11.11
N GLN A 26 -10.04 1.17 10.59
CA GLN A 26 -11.49 1.20 10.65
C GLN A 26 -12.12 -0.20 10.64
N TYR A 27 -13.32 -0.28 11.22
CA TYR A 27 -14.20 -1.44 11.14
C TYR A 27 -15.25 -1.18 10.06
N ILE A 28 -15.31 -2.06 9.06
CA ILE A 28 -16.33 -2.01 8.00
C ILE A 28 -17.60 -2.75 8.47
N SER A 29 -17.41 -3.77 9.29
CA SER A 29 -18.48 -4.52 9.95
C SER A 29 -17.98 -5.12 11.27
N LEU A 30 -18.86 -5.81 11.99
CA LEU A 30 -18.49 -6.57 13.18
C LEU A 30 -17.40 -7.64 12.89
N PHE A 31 -17.33 -8.10 11.64
CA PHE A 31 -16.47 -9.22 11.25
C PHE A 31 -15.26 -8.80 10.40
N ILE A 32 -15.21 -7.55 9.92
CA ILE A 32 -14.19 -7.07 8.99
C ILE A 32 -13.62 -5.73 9.46
N TYR A 33 -12.30 -5.66 9.53
CA TYR A 33 -11.54 -4.43 9.79
C TYR A 33 -10.39 -4.29 8.79
N THR A 34 -10.05 -3.04 8.47
CA THR A 34 -9.15 -2.72 7.36
C THR A 34 -8.24 -1.55 7.69
N ASN A 35 -7.26 -1.28 6.81
CA ASN A 35 -6.44 -0.06 6.83
C ASN A 35 -5.56 0.14 8.07
N HIS A 36 -5.38 -0.91 8.90
CA HIS A 36 -4.43 -0.92 10.03
C HIS A 36 -2.97 -1.06 9.60
N VAL A 37 -2.72 -1.70 8.45
CA VAL A 37 -1.41 -1.79 7.79
C VAL A 37 -1.62 -1.38 6.35
N VAL A 38 -0.69 -0.58 5.83
CA VAL A 38 -0.72 -0.04 4.48
C VAL A 38 0.62 -0.30 3.80
N CYS A 39 0.59 -0.42 2.49
CA CYS A 39 1.76 -0.71 1.68
C CYS A 39 1.68 0.04 0.36
N ALA A 40 2.85 0.44 -0.14
CA ALA A 40 3.05 0.87 -1.51
C ALA A 40 4.25 0.10 -2.05
N LEU A 41 4.16 -0.34 -3.30
CA LEU A 41 5.24 -0.99 -4.05
C LEU A 41 5.45 -0.26 -5.37
N GLU A 42 6.69 -0.25 -5.84
CA GLU A 42 7.08 0.25 -7.15
C GLU A 42 7.25 -0.97 -8.08
N ALA A 43 6.60 -0.94 -9.24
CA ALA A 43 6.80 -1.91 -10.30
C ALA A 43 8.06 -1.56 -11.12
N GLU A 44 8.58 -2.51 -11.90
CA GLU A 44 9.81 -2.31 -12.70
C GLU A 44 9.78 -1.07 -13.63
N ASN A 45 8.59 -0.65 -14.08
CA ASN A 45 8.42 0.53 -14.92
C ASN A 45 8.29 1.86 -14.14
N GLY A 46 8.44 1.84 -12.82
CA GLY A 46 8.33 3.01 -11.94
C GLY A 46 6.90 3.37 -11.49
N ASP A 47 5.88 2.59 -11.88
CA ASP A 47 4.52 2.80 -11.40
C ASP A 47 4.40 2.39 -9.94
N ILE A 48 3.65 3.16 -9.15
CA ILE A 48 3.39 2.88 -7.74
C ILE A 48 2.00 2.28 -7.58
N TYR A 49 1.94 1.12 -6.91
CA TYR A 49 0.70 0.46 -6.54
C TYR A 49 0.57 0.39 -5.04
N THR A 50 -0.62 0.68 -4.53
CA THR A 50 -0.90 0.75 -3.10
C THR A 50 -1.90 -0.29 -2.67
N GLY A 51 -1.86 -0.64 -1.39
CA GLY A 51 -2.75 -1.60 -0.78
C GLY A 51 -2.87 -1.38 0.71
N PHE A 52 -3.94 -1.92 1.29
CA PHE A 52 -4.20 -1.90 2.72
C PHE A 52 -4.59 -3.30 3.18
N CYS A 53 -4.36 -3.62 4.45
CA CYS A 53 -4.74 -4.92 4.97
C CYS A 53 -6.26 -5.06 5.08
N ILE A 54 -6.76 -6.25 4.80
CA ILE A 54 -8.14 -6.66 5.08
C ILE A 54 -8.04 -7.81 6.06
N ARG A 55 -8.76 -7.72 7.17
CA ARG A 55 -8.82 -8.81 8.15
C ARG A 55 -10.26 -9.16 8.40
N SER A 56 -10.52 -10.46 8.41
CA SER A 56 -11.84 -11.04 8.66
C SER A 56 -11.76 -12.09 9.77
N CYS A 57 -12.87 -12.33 10.45
CA CYS A 57 -12.96 -13.39 11.45
C CYS A 57 -12.52 -14.75 10.89
N SER A 58 -11.86 -15.54 11.74
CA SER A 58 -11.39 -16.90 11.42
C SER A 58 -10.44 -16.98 10.21
N GLY A 59 -9.85 -15.86 9.78
CA GLY A 59 -8.81 -15.83 8.75
C GLY A 59 -9.29 -15.93 7.30
N VAL A 60 -10.59 -16.08 7.06
CA VAL A 60 -11.17 -16.33 5.72
C VAL A 60 -10.88 -15.18 4.74
N GLY A 61 -10.77 -13.95 5.24
CA GLY A 61 -10.51 -12.74 4.46
C GLY A 61 -9.24 -12.00 4.88
N ASN A 62 -8.26 -12.68 5.47
CA ASN A 62 -7.02 -12.04 5.90
C ASN A 62 -6.07 -11.84 4.71
N LEU A 63 -5.96 -10.60 4.26
CA LEU A 63 -4.99 -10.16 3.26
C LEU A 63 -4.06 -9.12 3.86
N CYS A 64 -2.76 -9.40 3.83
CA CYS A 64 -1.73 -8.43 4.17
C CYS A 64 -1.70 -7.29 3.14
N ALA A 65 -1.25 -6.11 3.54
CA ALA A 65 -1.29 -4.91 2.71
C ALA A 65 -0.48 -5.04 1.42
N GLU A 66 0.68 -5.72 1.49
CA GLU A 66 1.55 -6.01 0.36
C GLU A 66 0.89 -6.95 -0.66
N ARG A 67 0.06 -7.90 -0.19
CA ARG A 67 -0.70 -8.78 -1.09
C ARG A 67 -1.79 -8.00 -1.80
N VAL A 68 -2.46 -7.08 -1.12
CA VAL A 68 -3.46 -6.21 -1.74
C VAL A 68 -2.81 -5.25 -2.74
N ALA A 69 -1.63 -4.71 -2.44
CA ALA A 69 -0.87 -3.86 -3.36
C ALA A 69 -0.43 -4.66 -4.62
N ALA A 70 0.03 -5.90 -4.45
CA ALA A 70 0.39 -6.77 -5.57
C ALA A 70 -0.84 -7.18 -6.40
N LEU A 71 -1.99 -7.44 -5.75
CA LEU A 71 -3.25 -7.69 -6.46
C LEU A 71 -3.71 -6.45 -7.23
N ASN A 72 -3.61 -5.26 -6.65
CA ASN A 72 -3.89 -3.99 -7.33
C ASN A 72 -3.01 -3.83 -8.58
N MET A 73 -1.70 -4.09 -8.45
CA MET A 73 -0.77 -4.12 -9.58
C MET A 73 -1.22 -5.13 -10.65
N PHE A 74 -1.44 -6.38 -10.28
CA PHE A 74 -1.77 -7.44 -11.22
C PHE A 74 -3.11 -7.21 -11.92
N VAL A 75 -4.16 -6.85 -11.18
CA VAL A 75 -5.51 -6.68 -11.73
C VAL A 75 -5.60 -5.44 -12.64
N ASN A 76 -4.98 -4.32 -12.27
CA ASN A 76 -5.13 -3.07 -13.01
C ASN A 76 -4.09 -2.88 -14.12
N SER A 77 -2.98 -3.62 -14.11
CA SER A 77 -1.91 -3.45 -15.11
C SER A 77 -1.45 -4.75 -15.77
N GLY A 78 -1.86 -5.93 -15.28
CA GLY A 78 -1.38 -7.23 -15.75
C GLY A 78 0.07 -7.56 -15.34
N LYS A 79 0.74 -6.67 -14.60
CA LYS A 79 2.15 -6.82 -14.21
C LYS A 79 2.32 -7.79 -13.04
N GLN A 80 3.45 -8.48 -13.05
CA GLN A 80 3.81 -9.49 -12.05
C GLN A 80 5.12 -9.14 -11.32
N ARG A 81 5.81 -8.08 -11.76
CA ARG A 81 7.08 -7.60 -11.23
C ARG A 81 7.11 -6.08 -11.31
#